data_AF-A0A2S6SZZ9-F1
#
_entry.id   AF-A0A2S6SZZ9-F1
#
_cell.length_a   1.000
_cell.length_b   1.000
_cell.length_c   1.000
_cell.angle_alpha   90.00
_cell.angle_beta   90.00
_cell.angle_gamma   90.00
#
_symmetry.space_group_name_H-M   'P 1'
#
loop_
_entity.id
_entity.type
_entity.pdbx_description
1 polymer ?
#
loop_
_entity_poly.entity_id
_entity_poly.type
_entity_poly.pdbx_seq_one_letter_code
_entity_poly.pdbx_strand_id
1 'polypeptide(L)'
;AIKPGRPLAVGKIKNTFMICLPGNPVSVHLLYGMIVKPFLEFLCGAPLIQPRGIKATAMFSMKKKNQRMEWLRVNIIKNSENLSVNRYYKQGSGMISSMVFTDGILEIPENISYISRGDRFIFYSFKELFN
;
A
#
# COMPACT_ATOMS: atom_id res chain seq x y z
N ALA A 1 5.07 -6.68 10.21
CA ALA A 1 4.77 -5.28 10.57
C ALA A 1 4.86 -4.36 9.33
N ILE A 2 3.82 -3.57 9.06
CA ILE A 2 3.66 -2.76 7.83
C ILE A 2 4.16 -1.32 8.02
N LYS A 3 4.77 -0.75 6.97
CA LYS A 3 5.12 0.67 6.84
C LYS A 3 4.61 1.21 5.49
N PRO A 4 3.96 2.38 5.46
CA PRO A 4 3.55 3.20 6.61
C PRO A 4 2.32 2.60 7.30
N GLY A 5 2.20 2.64 8.64
CA GLY A 5 1.00 2.07 9.30
C GLY A 5 1.04 1.58 10.74
N ARG A 6 2.11 1.73 11.53
CA ARG A 6 2.01 1.47 12.99
C ARG A 6 1.52 2.73 13.73
N PRO A 7 0.50 2.66 14.61
CA PRO A 7 -0.27 1.49 15.07
C PRO A 7 -1.68 1.42 14.45
N LEU A 8 -2.02 0.30 13.81
CA LEU A 8 -3.42 -0.10 13.60
C LEU A 8 -3.83 -0.94 14.82
N ALA A 9 -4.85 -0.51 15.57
CA ALA A 9 -5.47 -1.33 16.61
C ALA A 9 -6.92 -1.59 16.25
N VAL A 10 -7.38 -2.83 16.47
CA VAL A 10 -8.76 -3.23 16.23
C VAL A 10 -9.31 -3.85 17.50
N GLY A 11 -10.52 -3.44 17.89
CA GLY A 11 -11.21 -3.96 19.06
C GLY A 11 -12.71 -4.04 18.82
N LYS A 12 -13.42 -4.68 19.75
CA LYS A 12 -14.87 -4.76 19.75
C LYS A 12 -15.38 -4.49 21.16
N ILE A 13 -16.32 -3.56 21.30
CA ILE A 13 -17.05 -3.29 22.55
C ILE A 13 -18.51 -3.66 22.31
N LYS A 14 -18.99 -4.70 22.98
CA LYS A 14 -20.32 -5.28 22.74
C LYS A 14 -20.49 -5.63 21.25
N ASN A 15 -21.38 -4.93 20.54
CA ASN A 15 -21.65 -5.11 19.12
C ASN A 15 -20.95 -4.08 18.22
N THR A 16 -20.12 -3.20 18.79
CA THR A 16 -19.47 -2.12 18.06
C THR A 16 -18.00 -2.43 17.82
N PHE A 17 -17.56 -2.44 16.56
CA PHE A 17 -16.14 -2.52 16.20
C PHE A 17 -15.47 -1.14 16.31
N MET A 18 -14.25 -1.12 16.83
CA MET A 18 -13.40 0.07 16.90
C MET A 18 -12.11 -0.19 16.13
N ILE A 19 -11.76 0.73 15.23
CA ILE A 19 -10.52 0.69 14.45
C ILE A 19 -9.75 1.99 14.72
N CYS A 20 -8.61 1.87 15.40
CA CYS A 20 -7.74 3.00 15.67
C CYS A 20 -6.69 3.10 14.56
N LEU A 21 -6.76 4.19 13.80
CA LEU A 21 -5.83 4.49 12.71
C LEU A 21 -4.70 5.42 13.21
N PRO A 22 -3.49 5.32 12.63
CA PRO A 22 -2.38 6.20 12.98
C PRO A 22 -2.67 7.67 12.61
N GLY A 23 -2.12 8.66 13.32
CA GLY A 23 -2.33 10.08 12.99
C GLY A 23 -1.68 10.57 11.69
N ASN A 24 -1.03 9.69 10.94
CA ASN A 24 -0.32 10.02 9.72
C ASN A 24 -1.23 9.88 8.48
N PRO A 25 -1.52 10.96 7.72
CA PRO A 25 -2.53 10.93 6.66
C PRO A 25 -2.29 9.88 5.56
N VAL A 26 -1.03 9.70 5.14
CA VAL A 26 -0.69 8.68 4.13
C VAL A 26 -0.92 7.27 4.68
N SER A 27 -0.58 7.05 5.94
CA SER A 27 -0.81 5.76 6.61
C SER A 27 -2.30 5.45 6.72
N VAL A 28 -3.11 6.42 7.16
CA VAL A 28 -4.57 6.28 7.29
C VAL A 28 -5.19 5.88 5.95
N HIS A 29 -4.84 6.60 4.88
CA HIS A 29 -5.45 6.38 3.58
C HIS A 29 -5.13 5.00 3.01
N LEU A 30 -3.85 4.56 3.10
CA LEU A 30 -3.46 3.22 2.67
C LEU A 30 -4.12 2.13 3.52
N LEU A 31 -4.13 2.29 4.85
CA LEU A 31 -4.82 1.34 5.74
C LEU A 31 -6.32 1.29 5.47
N TYR A 32 -6.93 2.42 5.11
CA TYR A 32 -8.33 2.47 4.74
C TYR A 32 -8.59 1.58 3.52
N GLY A 33 -7.90 1.81 2.41
CA GLY A 33 -8.11 1.02 1.19
C GLY A 33 -7.73 -0.45 1.35
N MET A 34 -6.64 -0.73 2.06
CA MET A 34 -6.11 -2.09 2.16
C MET A 34 -6.83 -2.97 3.18
N ILE A 35 -7.41 -2.38 4.24
CA ILE A 35 -7.93 -3.13 5.39
C ILE A 35 -9.33 -2.67 5.77
N VAL A 36 -9.54 -1.37 5.99
CA VAL A 36 -10.81 -0.87 6.56
C VAL A 36 -11.96 -1.01 5.58
N LYS A 37 -11.78 -0.63 4.30
CA LYS A 37 -12.81 -0.73 3.26
C LYS A 37 -13.30 -2.18 3.09
N PRO A 38 -12.43 -3.18 2.85
CA PRO A 38 -12.84 -4.59 2.81
C PRO A 38 -13.57 -5.07 4.08
N PHE A 39 -13.13 -4.62 5.24
CA PHE A 39 -13.74 -4.99 6.51
C PHE A 39 -15.15 -4.39 6.68
N LEU A 40 -15.35 -3.13 6.29
CA LEU A 40 -16.67 -2.49 6.30
C LEU A 40 -17.63 -3.15 5.31
N GLU A 41 -17.17 -3.44 4.10
CA GLU A 41 -17.95 -4.16 3.09
C GLU A 41 -18.40 -5.54 3.61
N PHE A 42 -17.50 -6.27 4.29
CA PHE A 42 -17.82 -7.53 4.94
C PHE A 42 -18.89 -7.38 6.01
N LEU A 43 -18.80 -6.35 6.87
CA LEU A 43 -19.84 -6.08 7.87
C LEU A 43 -21.20 -5.72 7.27
N CYS A 44 -21.22 -5.19 6.04
CA CYS A 44 -22.44 -4.92 5.27
C CYS A 44 -22.99 -6.16 4.53
N GLY A 45 -22.38 -7.34 4.71
CA GLY A 45 -22.85 -8.60 4.11
C GLY A 45 -22.18 -8.99 2.79
N ALA A 46 -21.17 -8.23 2.34
CA ALA A 46 -20.33 -8.66 1.23
C ALA A 46 -19.37 -9.77 1.67
N PRO A 47 -18.86 -10.61 0.75
CA PRO A 47 -17.73 -11.48 1.06
C PRO A 47 -16.48 -10.66 1.42
N LEU A 48 -15.68 -11.14 2.37
CA LEU A 48 -14.40 -10.51 2.69
C LEU A 48 -13.40 -10.75 1.55
N ILE A 49 -13.23 -9.75 0.69
CA ILE A 49 -12.31 -9.79 -0.45
C ILE A 49 -11.12 -8.88 -0.17
N GLN A 50 -9.91 -9.45 -0.19
CA GLN A 50 -8.70 -8.63 -0.10
C GLN A 50 -8.45 -7.87 -1.42
N PRO A 51 -7.83 -6.68 -1.36
CA PRO A 51 -7.43 -5.96 -2.55
C PRO A 51 -6.64 -6.84 -3.52
N ARG A 52 -7.01 -6.81 -4.79
CA ARG A 52 -6.28 -7.53 -5.83
C ARG A 52 -5.06 -6.73 -6.23
N GLY A 53 -3.90 -7.38 -6.18
CA GLY A 53 -2.66 -6.82 -6.68
C GLY A 53 -2.20 -7.55 -7.94
N ILE A 54 -1.44 -6.86 -8.78
CA ILE A 54 -0.87 -7.39 -10.02
C ILE A 54 0.65 -7.30 -9.98
N LYS A 55 1.35 -8.27 -10.59
CA LYS A 55 2.83 -8.25 -10.61
C LYS A 55 3.33 -7.11 -11.50
N ALA A 56 4.15 -6.23 -10.94
CA ALA A 56 4.83 -5.16 -11.67
C ALA A 56 6.35 -5.30 -11.56
N THR A 57 7.05 -4.89 -12.62
CA THR A 57 8.53 -4.84 -12.66
C THR A 57 9.02 -3.52 -12.06
N ALA A 58 9.91 -3.61 -11.06
CA ALA A 58 10.55 -2.46 -10.45
C ALA A 58 11.66 -1.92 -11.37
N MET A 59 11.53 -0.67 -11.84
CA MET A 59 12.51 -0.02 -12.71
C MET A 59 13.53 0.83 -11.96
N PHE A 60 13.72 0.54 -10.67
CA PHE A 60 14.63 1.22 -9.75
C PHE A 60 15.36 0.21 -8.89
N SER A 61 16.51 0.61 -8.35
CA SER A 61 17.22 -0.15 -7.33
C SER A 61 17.19 0.60 -6.00
N MET A 62 17.06 -0.11 -4.88
CA MET A 62 16.96 0.49 -3.56
C MET A 62 17.38 -0.49 -2.46
N LYS A 63 18.30 -0.08 -1.59
CA LYS A 63 18.51 -0.75 -0.30
C LYS A 63 17.37 -0.40 0.66
N LYS A 64 16.72 -1.42 1.20
CA LYS A 64 15.65 -1.24 2.18
C LYS A 64 16.26 -0.93 3.54
N LYS A 65 15.72 0.08 4.22
CA LYS A 65 16.29 0.61 5.49
C LYS A 65 15.82 -0.12 6.74
N ASN A 66 14.75 -0.92 6.65
CA ASN A 66 14.19 -1.63 7.80
C ASN A 66 13.69 -3.01 7.40
N GLN A 67 13.52 -3.88 8.40
CA GLN A 67 13.04 -5.26 8.25
C GLN A 67 11.49 -5.35 8.28
N ARG A 68 10.78 -4.30 7.85
CA ARG A 68 9.30 -4.24 7.88
C ARG A 68 8.74 -4.25 6.47
N MET A 69 7.54 -4.75 6.26
CA MET A 69 6.90 -4.70 4.95
C MET A 69 6.73 -3.23 4.56
N GLU A 70 7.09 -2.85 3.34
CA GLU A 70 6.97 -1.45 2.87
C GLU A 70 6.01 -1.34 1.70
N TRP A 71 5.00 -0.47 1.81
CA TRP A 71 4.22 0.00 0.67
C TRP A 71 4.89 1.26 0.09
N LEU A 72 5.67 1.06 -0.97
CA LEU A 72 6.34 2.16 -1.66
C LEU A 72 5.36 2.78 -2.65
N ARG A 73 5.20 4.11 -2.65
CA ARG A 73 4.42 4.76 -3.70
C ARG A 73 5.18 4.75 -5.01
N VAL A 74 4.50 4.42 -6.10
CA VAL A 74 5.11 4.26 -7.42
C VAL A 74 4.23 4.88 -8.52
N ASN A 75 4.87 5.20 -9.64
CA ASN A 75 4.19 5.59 -10.88
C ASN A 75 4.38 4.51 -11.93
N ILE A 76 3.34 4.26 -12.72
CA ILE A 76 3.39 3.40 -13.89
C ILE A 76 4.21 4.09 -14.96
N ILE A 77 5.14 3.35 -15.56
CA ILE A 77 5.89 3.81 -16.71
C ILE A 77 5.02 3.55 -17.95
N LYS A 78 4.59 4.63 -18.60
CA LYS A 78 3.82 4.57 -19.84
C LYS A 78 4.66 3.95 -20.97
N ASN A 79 4.00 3.27 -21.90
CA ASN A 79 4.60 2.67 -23.10
C ASN A 79 5.63 1.56 -22.82
N SER A 80 5.51 0.88 -21.68
CA SER A 80 6.26 -0.35 -21.39
C SER A 80 5.48 -1.56 -21.91
N GLU A 81 6.16 -2.55 -22.51
CA GLU A 81 5.53 -3.79 -22.99
C GLU A 81 4.81 -4.55 -21.86
N ASN A 82 5.38 -4.51 -20.66
CA ASN A 82 4.83 -5.11 -19.45
C ASN A 82 4.57 -4.04 -18.38
N LEU A 83 3.76 -4.34 -17.37
CA LEU A 83 3.55 -3.40 -16.26
C LEU A 83 4.87 -3.13 -15.52
N SER A 84 5.38 -1.93 -15.69
CA SER A 84 6.63 -1.45 -15.09
C SER A 84 6.36 -0.22 -14.27
N VAL A 85 7.02 -0.11 -13.12
CA VAL A 85 6.81 0.99 -12.18
C VAL A 85 8.12 1.63 -11.76
N ASN A 86 8.09 2.94 -11.53
CA ASN A 86 9.20 3.67 -10.94
C ASN A 86 8.83 4.20 -9.56
N ARG A 87 9.79 4.19 -8.63
CA ARG A 87 9.58 4.70 -7.28
C ARG A 87 9.38 6.21 -7.30
N TYR A 88 8.35 6.69 -6.62
CA TYR A 88 8.17 8.12 -6.45
C TYR A 88 9.23 8.69 -5.51
N TYR A 89 9.88 9.79 -5.90
CA TYR A 89 11.03 10.35 -5.19
C TYR A 89 10.69 10.81 -3.75
N LYS A 90 9.47 11.31 -3.52
CA LYS A 90 9.00 11.75 -2.20
C LYS A 90 8.22 10.63 -1.48
N GLN A 91 8.91 9.94 -0.58
CA GLN A 91 8.32 8.88 0.27
C GLN A 91 8.02 9.34 1.72
N GLY A 92 8.05 10.65 2.00
CA GLY A 92 7.69 11.18 3.31
C GLY A 92 6.24 10.84 3.67
N SER A 93 5.99 10.39 4.90
CA SER A 93 4.66 9.96 5.33
C SER A 93 3.72 11.14 5.65
N GLY A 94 4.24 12.34 5.89
CA GLY A 94 3.41 13.54 6.17
C GLY A 94 2.84 14.23 4.94
N MET A 95 3.12 13.73 3.73
CA MET A 95 2.88 14.46 2.49
C MET A 95 1.71 13.84 1.71
N ILE A 96 0.50 14.34 1.94
CA ILE A 96 -0.72 13.89 1.25
C ILE A 96 -0.57 14.03 -0.27
N SER A 97 0.11 15.07 -0.74
CA SER A 97 0.35 15.28 -2.17
C SER A 97 1.09 14.12 -2.84
N SER A 98 1.87 13.34 -2.10
CA SER A 98 2.49 12.12 -2.64
C SER A 98 1.50 11.06 -3.07
N MET A 99 0.25 11.07 -2.57
CA MET A 99 -0.80 10.14 -3.01
C MET A 99 -1.49 10.62 -4.28
N VAL A 100 -1.58 11.94 -4.49
CA VAL A 100 -2.16 12.55 -5.70
C VAL A 100 -1.25 12.34 -6.91
N PHE A 101 0.07 12.33 -6.70
CA PHE A 101 1.05 12.22 -7.79
C PHE A 101 1.56 10.80 -8.04
N THR A 102 0.85 9.78 -7.54
CA THR A 102 1.24 8.38 -7.67
C THR A 102 0.10 7.48 -8.09
N ASP A 103 0.38 6.52 -8.95
CA ASP A 103 -0.64 5.60 -9.49
C ASP A 103 -1.01 4.47 -8.52
N GLY A 104 -0.15 4.18 -7.55
CA GLY A 104 -0.39 3.11 -6.59
C GLY A 104 0.78 2.83 -5.65
N ILE A 105 0.72 1.66 -5.02
CA ILE A 105 1.77 1.16 -4.12
C ILE A 105 2.36 -0.14 -4.63
N LEU A 106 3.68 -0.28 -4.45
CA LEU A 106 4.41 -1.53 -4.64
C LEU A 106 4.73 -2.11 -3.25
N GLU A 107 4.26 -3.32 -2.98
CA GLU A 107 4.48 -4.00 -1.71
C GLU A 107 5.82 -4.75 -1.71
N ILE A 108 6.69 -4.33 -0.79
CA ILE A 108 8.02 -4.91 -0.61
C ILE A 108 8.00 -5.78 0.65
N PRO A 109 8.10 -7.12 0.50
CA PRO A 109 8.07 -8.05 1.61
C PRO A 109 9.19 -7.83 2.64
N GLU A 110 8.98 -8.31 3.86
CA GLU A 110 9.90 -8.14 5.00
C GLU A 110 11.29 -8.72 4.75
N ASN A 111 11.35 -9.88 4.09
CA ASN A 111 12.57 -10.62 3.78
C ASN A 111 13.44 -9.98 2.68
N ILE A 112 12.95 -8.94 1.99
CA ILE A 112 13.71 -8.23 0.96
C ILE A 112 14.54 -7.14 1.61
N SER A 113 15.87 -7.22 1.47
CA SER A 113 16.83 -6.22 1.98
C SER A 113 17.32 -5.26 0.89
N TYR A 114 17.27 -5.68 -0.38
CA TYR A 114 17.65 -4.91 -1.54
C TYR A 114 16.69 -5.20 -2.69
N ILE A 115 16.22 -4.14 -3.34
CA ILE A 115 15.43 -4.18 -4.57
C ILE A 115 16.38 -3.92 -5.71
N SER A 116 16.44 -4.84 -6.66
CA SER A 116 17.15 -4.68 -7.92
C SER A 116 16.20 -4.26 -9.03
N ARG A 117 16.69 -3.42 -9.95
CA ARG A 117 15.97 -3.14 -11.19
C ARG A 117 15.69 -4.47 -11.93
N GLY A 118 14.43 -4.68 -12.30
CA GLY A 118 13.95 -5.92 -12.92
C GLY A 118 13.21 -6.85 -11.95
N ASP A 119 13.34 -6.65 -10.63
CA ASP A 119 12.59 -7.43 -9.65
C ASP A 119 11.09 -7.23 -9.80
N ARG A 120 10.31 -8.27 -9.48
CA ARG A 120 8.85 -8.25 -9.61
C ARG A 120 8.19 -8.33 -8.24
N PHE A 121 7.32 -7.36 -7.97
CA PHE A 121 6.56 -7.27 -6.72
C PHE A 121 5.08 -7.01 -7.00
N ILE A 122 4.26 -7.14 -5.96
CA ILE A 122 2.82 -6.90 -6.06
C ILE A 122 2.57 -5.39 -6.05
N PHE A 123 1.91 -4.91 -7.10
CA PHE A 123 1.43 -3.55 -7.26
C PHE A 123 -0.08 -3.51 -7.01
N TYR A 124 -0.50 -2.56 -6.18
CA TYR A 124 -1.91 -2.24 -5.96
C TYR A 124 -2.20 -0.86 -6.53
N SER A 125 -3.16 -0.79 -7.45
CA SER A 125 -3.58 0.47 -8.06
C SER A 125 -4.43 1.30 -7.09
N PHE A 126 -4.17 2.60 -7.00
CA PHE A 126 -5.05 3.50 -6.27
C PHE A 126 -6.43 3.63 -6.91
N LYS A 127 -6.53 3.47 -8.23
CA LYS A 127 -7.81 3.44 -8.93
C LYS A 127 -8.69 2.28 -8.45
N GLU A 128 -8.11 1.10 -8.24
CA GLU A 128 -8.85 -0.08 -7.77
C GLU A 128 -9.12 -0.04 -6.26
N LEU A 129 -8.21 0.55 -5.48
CA LEU A 129 -8.38 0.65 -4.03
C LEU A 129 -9.45 1.67 -3.63
N PHE A 130 -9.55 2.80 -4.34
CA PHE A 130 -10.31 3.96 -3.89
C PHE A 130 -11.47 4.41 -4.79
N ASN A 131 -11.58 3.89 -6.02
CA ASN A 131 -12.79 4.04 -6.84
C ASN A 131 -13.63 2.75 -6.81
#